data_AF-A0A9X4R3T9-F1
#
_entry.id   AF-A0A9X4R3T9-F1
#
_cell.length_a   1.000
_cell.length_b   1.000
_cell.length_c   1.000
_cell.angle_alpha   90.00
_cell.angle_beta   90.00
_cell.angle_gamma   90.00
#
_symmetry.space_group_name_H-M   'P 1'
#
loop_
_entity.id
_entity.type
_entity.pdbx_description
1 polymer ?
#
loop_
_entity_poly.entity_id
_entity_poly.type
_entity_poly.pdbx_seq_one_letter_code
_entity_poly.pdbx_strand_id
1 'polypeptide(L)'
;MHKRRGTWRAAVQGALALLTCAVAQAQTSDADLRACLKWPPRERIGIHAEMAPERGPDLGVGNTVLEMDFTAPGTEPQIRVLYNSVNRTTREAVVDYARQYRLPCLADGRDFKHRQVFNFNWTERAQPQFLRSASLQSLLAAMKNLQARPVAFDLDAMGCPFRLTWRLGQPAFANEVIEQGARNAARAPLIEWLGELVMDVKRLDFEYLLNTPITVDVPCGTIKLD
;
A
#
# COMPACT_ATOMS: atom_id res chain seq x y z
N MET A 1 45.34 -78.42 28.10
CA MET A 1 45.82 -77.35 27.19
C MET A 1 44.62 -76.64 26.57
N HIS A 2 44.64 -75.30 26.62
CA HIS A 2 44.00 -74.28 25.74
C HIS A 2 42.57 -74.46 25.17
N LYS A 3 41.67 -73.45 25.07
CA LYS A 3 41.58 -72.04 25.48
C LYS A 3 40.21 -71.52 24.96
N ARG A 4 39.48 -70.77 25.81
CA ARG A 4 38.68 -69.53 25.54
C ARG A 4 37.66 -69.47 24.38
N ARG A 5 36.36 -69.29 24.67
CA ARG A 5 35.57 -68.01 24.81
C ARG A 5 35.15 -67.37 23.48
N GLY A 6 33.88 -66.94 23.38
CA GLY A 6 33.54 -65.77 22.56
C GLY A 6 32.09 -65.72 22.03
N THR A 7 31.16 -65.28 22.86
CA THR A 7 29.79 -64.85 22.52
C THR A 7 29.77 -63.65 21.56
N TRP A 8 28.90 -63.65 20.54
CA TRP A 8 28.48 -62.45 19.83
C TRP A 8 26.97 -62.37 19.69
N ARG A 9 26.43 -61.24 20.16
CA ARG A 9 25.01 -60.88 20.24
C ARG A 9 24.48 -60.40 18.89
N ALA A 10 23.24 -60.77 18.59
CA ALA A 10 22.44 -60.24 17.51
C ALA A 10 22.16 -58.74 17.70
N ALA A 11 22.36 -57.93 16.66
CA ALA A 11 21.92 -56.55 16.59
C ALA A 11 20.83 -56.44 15.51
N VAL A 12 19.59 -56.27 15.94
CA VAL A 12 18.44 -55.96 15.08
C VAL A 12 18.34 -54.43 15.02
N GLN A 13 18.77 -53.84 13.90
CA GLN A 13 18.54 -52.43 13.59
C GLN A 13 17.13 -52.28 13.00
N GLY A 14 16.18 -51.83 13.81
CA GLY A 14 14.87 -51.37 13.37
C GLY A 14 14.95 -49.88 12.98
N ALA A 15 14.89 -49.59 11.68
CA ALA A 15 14.79 -48.22 11.17
C ALA A 15 13.32 -47.77 11.21
N LEU A 16 12.97 -46.90 12.16
CA LEU A 16 11.71 -46.15 12.12
C LEU A 16 11.86 -45.00 11.12
N ALA A 17 11.24 -45.13 9.95
CA ALA A 17 11.02 -44.02 9.03
C ALA A 17 9.86 -43.16 9.56
N LEU A 18 10.18 -42.04 10.21
CA LEU A 18 9.20 -41.01 10.55
C LEU A 18 8.78 -40.28 9.26
N LEU A 19 7.62 -40.62 8.72
CA LEU A 19 6.93 -39.81 7.72
C LEU A 19 6.48 -38.51 8.37
N THR A 20 7.24 -37.43 8.19
CA THR A 20 6.74 -36.07 8.38
C THR A 20 5.83 -35.71 7.21
N CYS A 21 4.52 -35.81 7.40
CA CYS A 21 3.55 -35.17 6.51
C CYS A 21 3.74 -33.65 6.61
N ALA A 22 4.50 -33.08 5.70
CA ALA A 22 4.54 -31.63 5.51
C ALA A 22 3.18 -31.19 4.99
N VAL A 23 2.33 -30.67 5.88
CA VAL A 23 1.09 -30.01 5.48
C VAL A 23 1.49 -28.71 4.79
N ALA A 24 1.34 -28.67 3.47
CA ALA A 24 1.47 -27.45 2.70
C ALA A 24 0.33 -26.50 3.12
N GLN A 25 0.59 -25.63 4.10
CA GLN A 25 -0.31 -24.53 4.39
C GLN A 25 -0.27 -23.60 3.18
N ALA A 26 -1.36 -23.57 2.41
CA ALA A 26 -1.54 -22.59 1.35
C ALA A 26 -1.44 -21.21 1.99
N GLN A 27 -0.34 -20.49 1.71
CA GLN A 27 -0.15 -19.14 2.19
C GLN A 27 -1.19 -18.26 1.48
N THR A 28 -2.22 -17.82 2.20
CA THR A 28 -3.21 -16.87 1.70
C THR A 28 -2.48 -15.65 1.13
N SER A 29 -2.74 -15.23 -0.10
CA SER A 29 -2.05 -14.04 -0.61
C SER A 29 -2.59 -12.78 0.08
N ASP A 30 -1.85 -11.67 0.04
CA ASP A 30 -2.38 -10.39 0.54
C ASP A 30 -3.59 -9.91 -0.26
N ALA A 31 -3.72 -10.34 -1.53
CA ALA A 31 -4.91 -10.08 -2.33
C ALA A 31 -6.13 -10.83 -1.78
N ASP A 32 -5.96 -12.09 -1.38
CA ASP A 32 -7.02 -12.90 -0.77
C ASP A 32 -7.43 -12.34 0.60
N LEU A 33 -6.46 -11.88 1.40
CA LEU A 33 -6.75 -11.19 2.66
C LEU A 33 -7.55 -9.91 2.44
N ARG A 34 -7.15 -9.07 1.48
CA ARG A 34 -7.92 -7.86 1.13
C ARG A 34 -9.36 -8.17 0.73
N ALA A 35 -9.58 -9.23 -0.05
CA ALA A 35 -10.92 -9.64 -0.50
C ALA A 35 -11.84 -10.06 0.67
N CYS A 36 -11.25 -10.47 1.79
CA CYS A 36 -11.95 -10.92 2.99
C CYS A 36 -12.17 -9.81 4.03
N LEU A 37 -11.58 -8.64 3.82
CA LEU A 37 -11.76 -7.50 4.71
C LEU A 37 -13.25 -7.14 4.81
N LYS A 38 -13.78 -7.16 6.03
CA LYS A 38 -15.15 -6.76 6.34
C LYS A 38 -15.18 -5.31 6.77
N TRP A 39 -15.85 -4.51 5.97
CA TRP A 39 -16.06 -3.08 6.15
C TRP A 39 -17.25 -2.86 7.08
N PRO A 40 -17.22 -1.86 7.98
CA PRO A 40 -18.40 -1.47 8.73
C PRO A 40 -19.46 -0.90 7.77
N PRO A 41 -20.76 -0.93 8.14
CA PRO A 41 -21.80 -0.27 7.37
C PRO A 41 -21.50 1.23 7.20
N ARG A 42 -21.58 1.76 5.98
CA ARG A 42 -21.18 3.14 5.66
C ARG A 42 -22.00 4.19 6.39
N GLU A 43 -23.24 3.85 6.73
CA GLU A 43 -24.20 4.71 7.44
C GLU A 43 -23.75 5.05 8.88
N ARG A 44 -22.70 4.38 9.39
CA ARG A 44 -22.18 4.56 10.75
C ARG A 44 -21.05 5.57 10.87
N ILE A 45 -20.55 6.11 9.77
CA ILE A 45 -19.63 7.25 9.85
C ILE A 45 -20.49 8.45 10.26
N GLY A 46 -20.63 8.70 11.57
CA GLY A 46 -21.39 9.81 12.14
C GLY A 46 -20.82 11.19 11.83
N ILE A 47 -20.15 11.35 10.68
CA ILE A 47 -19.60 12.61 10.21
C ILE A 47 -20.74 13.36 9.53
N HIS A 48 -21.48 14.10 10.34
CA HIS A 48 -22.52 15.00 9.86
C HIS A 48 -21.89 16.26 9.27
N ALA A 49 -22.61 16.94 8.38
CA ALA A 49 -22.18 18.24 7.81
C ALA A 49 -21.86 19.28 8.91
N GLU A 50 -22.47 19.13 10.08
CA GLU A 50 -22.25 19.92 11.29
C GLU A 50 -20.87 19.71 11.93
N MET A 51 -20.18 18.61 11.61
CA MET A 51 -18.79 18.36 12.00
C MET A 51 -17.78 18.99 11.02
N ALA A 52 -18.25 19.74 10.02
CA ALA A 52 -17.40 20.62 9.25
C ALA A 52 -16.65 21.58 10.21
N PRO A 53 -15.38 21.89 9.93
CA PRO A 53 -14.58 22.70 10.84
C PRO A 53 -15.27 24.05 11.13
N GLU A 54 -15.60 24.31 12.40
CA GLU A 54 -16.26 25.55 12.83
C GLU A 54 -15.43 26.81 12.55
N ARG A 55 -14.11 26.69 12.36
CA ARG A 55 -13.19 27.72 11.85
C ARG A 55 -11.80 27.12 11.52
N GLY A 56 -11.52 26.97 10.21
CA GLY A 56 -10.18 26.97 9.58
C GLY A 56 -9.58 25.61 9.13
N PRO A 57 -8.80 25.54 8.01
CA PRO A 57 -8.63 26.50 6.90
C PRO A 57 -9.63 26.25 5.75
N ASP A 58 -9.90 27.29 4.96
CA ASP A 58 -10.86 27.47 3.85
C ASP A 58 -10.78 26.51 2.64
N LEU A 59 -10.20 25.33 2.83
CA LEU A 59 -9.90 24.41 1.75
C LEU A 59 -11.16 23.71 1.24
N GLY A 60 -12.16 23.51 2.11
CA GLY A 60 -13.35 22.73 1.76
C GLY A 60 -13.08 21.26 1.54
N VAL A 61 -11.82 20.83 1.67
CA VAL A 61 -11.35 19.46 1.56
C VAL A 61 -10.40 19.11 2.70
N GLY A 62 -10.31 17.83 3.01
CA GLY A 62 -9.34 17.31 3.96
C GLY A 62 -9.27 15.80 3.88
N ASN A 63 -8.26 15.21 4.51
CA ASN A 63 -7.99 13.80 4.43
C ASN A 63 -7.57 13.23 5.79
N THR A 64 -7.90 11.96 6.00
CA THR A 64 -7.33 11.15 7.07
C THR A 64 -6.80 9.86 6.46
N VAL A 65 -5.53 9.56 6.71
CA VAL A 65 -4.90 8.29 6.29
C VAL A 65 -4.69 7.44 7.53
N LEU A 66 -5.29 6.27 7.53
CA LEU A 66 -5.16 5.28 8.59
C LEU A 66 -4.41 4.06 8.10
N GLU A 67 -3.57 3.50 8.96
CA GLU A 67 -3.08 2.13 8.85
C GLU A 67 -3.74 1.30 9.95
N MET A 68 -4.39 0.22 9.54
CA MET A 68 -5.04 -0.78 10.37
C MET A 68 -4.16 -2.02 10.41
N ASP A 69 -3.69 -2.40 11.61
CA ASP A 69 -2.89 -3.59 11.84
C ASP A 69 -3.76 -4.70 12.44
N PHE A 70 -3.98 -5.77 11.68
CA PHE A 70 -4.74 -6.95 12.09
C PHE A 70 -3.77 -8.04 12.53
N THR A 71 -3.87 -8.47 13.79
CA THR A 71 -2.98 -9.48 14.39
C THR A 71 -3.70 -10.78 14.77
N ALA A 72 -5.04 -10.81 14.66
CA ALA A 72 -5.85 -11.98 14.95
C ALA A 72 -7.15 -12.00 14.10
N PRO A 73 -7.70 -13.20 13.79
CA PRO A 73 -8.92 -13.32 13.03
C PRO A 73 -10.11 -12.68 13.74
N GLY A 74 -10.80 -11.78 13.03
CA GLY A 74 -12.05 -11.19 13.51
C GLY A 74 -11.94 -10.28 14.74
N THR A 75 -10.73 -9.87 15.13
CA THR A 75 -10.53 -8.84 16.15
C THR A 75 -10.53 -7.44 15.54
N GLU A 76 -10.71 -6.43 16.39
CA GLU A 76 -10.47 -5.04 16.01
C GLU A 76 -8.99 -4.82 15.66
N PRO A 77 -8.68 -4.06 14.58
CA PRO A 77 -7.31 -3.72 14.24
C PRO A 77 -6.75 -2.64 15.16
N GLN A 78 -5.43 -2.64 15.34
CA GLN A 78 -4.73 -1.49 15.92
C GLN A 78 -4.67 -0.37 14.88
N ILE A 79 -5.09 0.84 15.27
CA ILE A 79 -5.16 1.99 14.35
C ILE A 79 -3.96 2.91 14.57
N ARG A 80 -3.26 3.24 13.48
CA ARG A 80 -2.28 4.32 13.43
C ARG A 80 -2.71 5.38 12.41
N VAL A 81 -2.77 6.64 12.84
CA VAL A 81 -3.03 7.78 11.97
C VAL A 81 -1.71 8.17 11.30
N LEU A 82 -1.59 7.93 9.99
CA LEU A 82 -0.40 8.30 9.21
C LEU A 82 -0.44 9.77 8.78
N TYR A 83 -1.64 10.29 8.53
CA TYR A 83 -1.86 11.67 8.12
C TYR A 83 -3.26 12.14 8.50
N ASN A 84 -3.38 13.42 8.84
CA ASN A 84 -4.65 14.04 9.20
C ASN A 84 -4.60 15.54 8.92
N SER A 85 -5.49 16.02 8.06
CA SER A 85 -5.72 17.45 7.84
C SER A 85 -7.10 17.93 8.33
N VAL A 86 -7.94 17.02 8.83
CA VAL A 86 -9.27 17.32 9.37
C VAL A 86 -9.23 17.67 10.86
N ASN A 87 -10.33 18.25 11.39
CA ASN A 87 -10.43 18.58 12.80
C ASN A 87 -10.44 17.32 13.70
N ARG A 88 -10.22 17.51 15.01
CA ARG A 88 -10.13 16.41 15.98
C ARG A 88 -11.38 15.53 16.00
N THR A 89 -12.57 16.13 16.03
CA THR A 89 -13.85 15.43 16.08
C THR A 89 -14.05 14.52 14.88
N THR A 90 -13.84 15.04 13.67
CA THR A 90 -13.91 14.26 12.42
C THR A 90 -12.89 13.12 12.44
N ARG A 91 -11.64 13.39 12.84
CA ARG A 91 -10.60 12.36 12.95
C ARG A 91 -11.01 11.24 13.89
N GLU A 92 -11.53 11.56 15.08
CA GLU A 92 -11.96 10.58 16.08
C GLU A 92 -13.11 9.72 15.54
N ALA A 93 -14.10 10.31 14.87
CA ALA A 93 -15.17 9.56 14.21
C ALA A 93 -14.66 8.58 13.13
N VAL A 94 -13.66 8.98 12.33
CA VAL A 94 -13.02 8.09 11.34
C VAL A 94 -12.27 6.95 12.01
N VAL A 95 -11.53 7.24 13.10
CA VAL A 95 -10.81 6.22 13.87
C VAL A 95 -11.81 5.22 14.46
N ASP A 96 -12.89 5.68 15.10
CA ASP A 96 -13.92 4.81 15.69
C ASP A 96 -14.67 3.98 14.64
N TYR A 97 -14.84 4.52 13.44
CA TYR A 97 -15.32 3.74 12.29
C TYR A 97 -14.31 2.66 11.87
N ALA A 98 -13.03 3.01 11.75
CA ALA A 98 -11.98 2.07 11.34
C ALA A 98 -11.77 0.92 12.36
N ARG A 99 -11.98 1.18 13.66
CA ARG A 99 -11.97 0.15 14.72
C ARG A 99 -13.00 -0.96 14.50
N GLN A 100 -14.05 -0.73 13.70
CA GLN A 100 -15.08 -1.73 13.42
C GLN A 100 -14.72 -2.67 12.25
N TYR A 101 -13.60 -2.46 11.56
CA TYR A 101 -13.15 -3.36 10.50
C TYR A 101 -12.81 -4.73 11.08
N ARG A 102 -13.03 -5.79 10.29
CA ARG A 102 -12.72 -7.18 10.69
C ARG A 102 -12.05 -7.93 9.56
N LEU A 103 -11.11 -8.81 9.89
CA LEU A 103 -10.44 -9.69 8.93
C LEU A 103 -10.57 -11.15 9.38
N PRO A 104 -11.73 -11.80 9.19
CA PRO A 104 -12.00 -13.12 9.77
C PRO A 104 -11.21 -14.28 9.14
N CYS A 105 -10.64 -14.10 7.96
CA CYS A 105 -9.81 -15.11 7.28
C CYS A 105 -8.30 -14.99 7.60
N LEU A 106 -7.92 -14.07 8.48
CA LEU A 106 -6.53 -13.95 8.90
C LEU A 106 -6.13 -15.26 9.61
N ALA A 107 -5.05 -15.89 9.17
CA ALA A 107 -4.54 -17.08 9.84
C ALA A 107 -3.92 -16.70 11.20
N ASP A 108 -4.03 -17.58 12.19
CA ASP A 108 -3.42 -17.36 13.50
C ASP A 108 -1.90 -17.15 13.37
N GLY A 109 -1.38 -16.15 14.08
CA GLY A 109 0.04 -15.80 14.07
C GLY A 109 0.52 -15.05 12.81
N ARG A 110 -0.38 -14.69 11.90
CA ARG A 110 -0.08 -13.81 10.77
C ARG A 110 -0.58 -12.40 11.02
N ASP A 111 0.26 -11.41 10.72
CA ASP A 111 -0.14 -10.01 10.71
C ASP A 111 -0.53 -9.55 9.31
N PHE A 112 -1.45 -8.60 9.24
CA PHE A 112 -1.83 -7.94 8.00
C PHE A 112 -2.11 -6.45 8.21
N LYS A 113 -1.46 -5.61 7.39
CA LYS A 113 -1.66 -4.17 7.42
C LYS A 113 -2.52 -3.71 6.25
N HIS A 114 -3.60 -3.00 6.57
CA HIS A 114 -4.44 -2.34 5.58
C HIS A 114 -4.34 -0.84 5.72
N ARG A 115 -4.02 -0.14 4.64
CA ARG A 115 -4.05 1.32 4.59
C ARG A 115 -5.35 1.78 3.95
N GLN A 116 -5.99 2.77 4.56
CA GLN A 116 -7.15 3.43 3.98
C GLN A 116 -7.05 4.95 4.08
N VAL A 117 -7.43 5.60 2.99
CA VAL A 117 -7.56 7.06 2.89
C VAL A 117 -9.04 7.42 2.93
N PHE A 118 -9.39 8.33 3.83
CA PHE A 118 -10.70 8.95 3.94
C PHE A 118 -10.59 10.36 3.41
N ASN A 119 -11.23 10.62 2.28
CA ASN A 119 -11.25 11.93 1.64
C ASN A 119 -12.56 12.65 2.01
N PHE A 120 -12.44 13.90 2.45
CA PHE A 120 -13.55 14.76 2.81
C PHE A 120 -13.62 15.90 1.80
N ASN A 121 -14.81 16.13 1.26
CA ASN A 121 -15.10 17.31 0.46
C ASN A 121 -16.40 17.93 0.95
N TRP A 122 -16.28 18.99 1.74
CA TRP A 122 -17.38 19.77 2.31
C TRP A 122 -17.84 20.89 1.38
N THR A 123 -17.10 21.17 0.31
CA THR A 123 -17.48 22.17 -0.68
C THR A 123 -17.82 21.50 -2.01
N GLU A 124 -18.82 21.99 -2.72
CA GLU A 124 -19.09 21.57 -4.09
C GLU A 124 -18.04 22.12 -5.10
N ARG A 125 -16.89 22.60 -4.63
CA ARG A 125 -15.81 23.05 -5.51
C ARG A 125 -15.39 21.88 -6.38
N ALA A 126 -15.43 22.10 -7.69
CA ALA A 126 -14.95 21.14 -8.66
C ALA A 126 -13.50 20.78 -8.35
N GLN A 127 -13.18 19.49 -8.34
CA GLN A 127 -11.80 19.05 -8.25
C GLN A 127 -10.97 19.71 -9.37
N PRO A 128 -9.72 20.11 -9.09
CA PRO A 128 -8.82 20.57 -10.14
C PRO A 128 -8.78 19.51 -11.26
N GLN A 129 -9.28 19.84 -12.45
CA GLN A 129 -9.34 18.89 -13.57
C GLN A 129 -7.94 18.45 -14.05
N PHE A 130 -6.89 19.14 -13.60
CA PHE A 130 -5.57 19.19 -14.20
C PHE A 130 -4.74 17.89 -14.09
N LEU A 131 -5.12 16.90 -13.29
CA LEU A 131 -4.21 15.77 -13.00
C LEU A 131 -4.84 14.37 -13.12
N ARG A 132 -5.77 14.16 -14.07
CA ARG A 132 -6.24 12.80 -14.38
C ARG A 132 -5.24 12.02 -15.23
N SER A 133 -4.49 12.72 -16.08
CA SER A 133 -3.47 12.15 -16.95
C SER A 133 -2.31 13.11 -17.15
N ALA A 134 -1.09 12.60 -17.28
CA ALA A 134 0.11 13.37 -17.57
C ALA A 134 1.08 12.53 -18.40
N SER A 135 1.97 13.17 -19.17
CA SER A 135 3.17 12.49 -19.66
C SER A 135 4.16 12.28 -18.52
N LEU A 136 5.09 11.32 -18.67
CA LEU A 136 6.18 11.14 -17.72
C LEU A 136 6.99 12.43 -17.54
N GLN A 137 7.26 13.20 -18.60
CA GLN A 137 7.96 14.48 -18.52
C GLN A 137 7.19 15.52 -17.69
N SER A 138 5.88 15.65 -17.89
CA SER A 138 5.05 16.58 -17.12
C SER A 138 4.98 16.19 -15.65
N LEU A 139 4.93 14.89 -15.34
CA LEU A 139 5.01 14.41 -13.95
C LEU A 139 6.35 14.81 -13.33
N LEU A 140 7.46 14.53 -14.01
CA LEU A 140 8.81 14.85 -13.52
C LEU A 140 9.02 16.35 -13.31
N ALA A 141 8.49 17.20 -14.19
CA ALA A 141 8.54 18.65 -14.02
C ALA A 141 7.85 19.14 -12.74
N ALA A 142 6.92 18.37 -12.17
CA ALA A 142 6.23 18.67 -10.92
C ALA A 142 6.94 18.08 -9.68
N MET A 143 8.12 17.45 -9.81
CA MET A 143 8.82 16.82 -8.70
C MET A 143 9.90 17.72 -8.09
N LYS A 144 10.04 17.65 -6.77
CA LYS A 144 11.12 18.30 -6.02
C LYS A 144 12.42 17.53 -6.15
N ASN A 145 13.53 18.27 -6.19
CA ASN A 145 14.88 17.75 -5.99
C ASN A 145 15.25 16.57 -6.93
N LEU A 146 14.76 16.57 -8.17
CA LEU A 146 15.13 15.51 -9.14
C LEU A 146 16.63 15.41 -9.38
N GLN A 147 17.34 16.54 -9.36
CA GLN A 147 18.80 16.60 -9.54
C GLN A 147 19.56 15.86 -8.43
N ALA A 148 18.95 15.62 -7.27
CA ALA A 148 19.56 14.85 -6.18
C ALA A 148 19.36 13.32 -6.36
N ARG A 149 18.70 12.90 -7.44
CA ARG A 149 18.33 11.51 -7.73
C ARG A 149 18.68 11.16 -9.18
N PRO A 150 19.97 11.17 -9.55
CA PRO A 150 20.39 10.90 -10.91
C PRO A 150 19.96 9.50 -11.34
N VAL A 151 19.47 9.38 -12.57
CA VAL A 151 18.99 8.11 -13.11
C VAL A 151 19.09 8.10 -14.62
N ALA A 152 19.29 6.90 -15.18
CA ALA A 152 19.23 6.66 -16.61
C ALA A 152 18.32 5.45 -16.87
N PHE A 153 17.30 5.64 -17.70
CA PHE A 153 16.39 4.58 -18.12
C PHE A 153 16.31 4.52 -19.64
N ASP A 154 16.43 3.32 -20.18
CA ASP A 154 16.10 3.01 -21.57
C ASP A 154 14.65 2.48 -21.61
N LEU A 155 13.73 3.34 -22.04
CA LEU A 155 12.30 3.02 -22.07
C LEU A 155 11.95 2.11 -23.26
N ASP A 156 12.79 2.10 -24.31
CA ASP A 156 12.63 1.18 -25.44
C ASP A 156 12.87 -0.26 -24.99
N ALA A 157 13.93 -0.48 -24.20
CA ALA A 157 14.20 -1.78 -23.56
C ALA A 157 13.10 -2.20 -22.56
N MET A 158 12.34 -1.25 -22.03
CA MET A 158 11.17 -1.50 -21.15
C MET A 158 9.87 -1.79 -21.94
N GLY A 159 9.93 -1.81 -23.27
CA GLY A 159 8.76 -2.05 -24.12
C GLY A 159 7.78 -0.89 -24.11
N CYS A 160 8.27 0.33 -24.30
CA CYS A 160 7.45 1.51 -24.58
C CYS A 160 6.58 1.33 -25.86
N PRO A 161 5.54 2.17 -26.04
CA PRO A 161 4.94 3.00 -25.01
C PRO A 161 4.16 2.15 -24.00
N PHE A 162 4.04 2.62 -22.76
CA PHE A 162 3.17 2.00 -21.76
C PHE A 162 2.59 3.06 -20.82
N ARG A 163 1.65 2.63 -19.97
CA ARG A 163 1.01 3.51 -18.99
C ARG A 163 1.24 3.00 -17.58
N LEU A 164 1.36 3.95 -16.67
CA LEU A 164 1.38 3.71 -15.24
C LEU A 164 0.18 4.43 -14.59
N THR A 165 -0.33 3.88 -13.50
CA THR A 165 -1.18 4.60 -12.56
C THR A 165 -0.29 5.03 -11.40
N TRP A 166 -0.14 6.34 -11.20
CA TRP A 166 0.64 6.92 -10.11
C TRP A 166 -0.32 7.57 -9.10
N ARG A 167 -0.09 7.36 -7.80
CA ARG A 167 -0.86 7.99 -6.72
C ARG A 167 0.08 8.67 -5.75
N LEU A 168 -0.18 9.94 -5.50
CA LEU A 168 0.54 10.73 -4.49
C LEU A 168 0.24 10.17 -3.09
N GLY A 169 1.29 9.83 -2.34
CA GLY A 169 1.21 9.42 -0.94
C GLY A 169 2.09 10.26 -0.01
N GLN A 170 3.20 10.80 -0.52
CA GLN A 170 4.20 11.50 0.30
C GLN A 170 3.68 12.85 0.79
N PRO A 171 3.87 13.24 2.06
CA PRO A 171 4.76 12.61 3.04
C PRO A 171 4.10 11.54 3.92
N ALA A 172 2.79 11.27 3.74
CA ALA A 172 2.05 10.36 4.61
C ALA A 172 2.49 8.90 4.44
N PHE A 173 2.81 8.50 3.21
CA PHE A 173 3.30 7.17 2.84
C PHE A 173 4.00 7.22 1.47
N ALA A 174 4.64 6.12 1.05
CA ALA A 174 5.25 6.02 -0.28
C ALA A 174 4.20 6.22 -1.38
N ASN A 175 4.58 6.85 -2.50
CA ASN A 175 3.67 6.91 -3.63
C ASN A 175 3.43 5.50 -4.18
N GLU A 176 2.25 5.28 -4.73
CA GLU A 176 1.93 4.00 -5.37
C GLU A 176 2.08 4.16 -6.87
N VAL A 177 2.80 3.22 -7.49
CA VAL A 177 3.00 3.19 -8.94
C VAL A 177 2.62 1.80 -9.43
N ILE A 178 1.59 1.72 -10.26
CA ILE A 178 1.06 0.46 -10.78
C ILE A 178 1.17 0.48 -12.30
N GLU A 179 1.72 -0.58 -12.86
CA GLU A 179 1.75 -0.79 -14.31
C GLU A 179 0.34 -1.09 -14.85
N GLN A 180 -0.07 -0.43 -15.93
CA GLN A 180 -1.30 -0.76 -16.63
C GLN A 180 -1.02 -1.81 -17.72
N GLY A 181 -1.73 -2.95 -17.66
CA GLY A 181 -1.62 -4.04 -18.65
C GLY A 181 -0.79 -5.23 -18.16
N ALA A 182 -0.17 -5.94 -19.10
CA ALA A 182 0.67 -7.10 -18.78
C ALA A 182 1.95 -6.65 -18.07
N ARG A 183 2.28 -7.33 -16.96
CA ARG A 183 3.47 -7.05 -16.17
C ARG A 183 4.75 -7.22 -16.99
N ASN A 184 5.65 -6.25 -16.93
CA ASN A 184 6.99 -6.34 -17.50
C ASN A 184 8.06 -6.10 -16.42
N ALA A 185 8.89 -7.11 -16.16
CA ALA A 185 9.95 -7.05 -15.15
C ALA A 185 10.97 -5.92 -15.42
N ALA A 186 11.21 -5.56 -16.68
CA ALA A 186 12.13 -4.48 -17.05
C ALA A 186 11.68 -3.09 -16.54
N ARG A 187 10.38 -2.91 -16.25
CA ARG A 187 9.82 -1.65 -15.76
C ARG A 187 9.97 -1.46 -14.25
N ALA A 188 10.35 -2.51 -13.51
CA ALA A 188 10.40 -2.48 -12.04
C ALA A 188 11.30 -1.35 -11.48
N PRO A 189 12.52 -1.11 -12.01
CA PRO A 189 13.36 -0.02 -11.51
C PRO A 189 12.76 1.38 -11.69
N LEU A 190 12.09 1.63 -12.82
CA LEU A 190 11.38 2.90 -13.06
C LEU A 190 10.21 3.08 -12.09
N ILE A 191 9.42 2.02 -11.88
CA ILE A 191 8.26 2.02 -10.97
C ILE A 191 8.71 2.30 -9.53
N GLU A 192 9.75 1.62 -9.06
CA GLU A 192 10.34 1.82 -7.73
C GLU A 192 10.83 3.27 -7.57
N TRP A 193 11.63 3.76 -8.51
CA TRP A 193 12.15 5.12 -8.48
C TRP A 193 11.04 6.19 -8.47
N LEU A 194 10.01 6.04 -9.31
CA LEU A 194 8.83 6.93 -9.31
C LEU A 194 8.04 6.90 -7.99
N GLY A 195 8.07 5.78 -7.27
CA GLY A 195 7.44 5.61 -5.96
C GLY A 195 8.06 6.46 -4.85
N GLU A 196 9.33 6.85 -5.02
CA GLU A 196 10.09 7.60 -4.02
C GLU A 196 10.10 9.12 -4.25
N LEU A 197 9.63 9.58 -5.41
CA LEU A 197 9.66 11.01 -5.74
C LEU A 197 8.75 11.83 -4.84
N VAL A 198 9.09 13.10 -4.62
CA VAL A 198 8.27 14.02 -3.83
C VAL A 198 7.75 15.11 -4.75
N MET A 199 6.44 15.27 -4.83
CA MET A 199 5.83 16.28 -5.68
C MET A 199 5.94 17.69 -5.04
N ASP A 200 6.19 18.72 -5.86
CA ASP A 200 6.09 20.12 -5.45
C ASP A 200 4.66 20.62 -5.57
N VAL A 201 3.85 20.37 -4.54
CA VAL A 201 2.46 20.84 -4.47
C VAL A 201 2.26 21.74 -3.27
N LYS A 202 1.38 22.73 -3.45
CA LYS A 202 0.85 23.50 -2.34
C LYS A 202 -0.02 22.58 -1.49
N ARG A 203 -0.17 22.92 -0.20
CA ARG A 203 -0.97 22.13 0.74
C ARG A 203 -2.39 21.85 0.23
N LEU A 204 -3.08 22.82 -0.35
CA LEU A 204 -4.43 22.62 -0.87
C LEU A 204 -4.46 21.59 -2.01
N ASP A 205 -3.55 21.71 -2.97
CA ASP A 205 -3.47 20.79 -4.09
C ASP A 205 -3.10 19.37 -3.61
N PHE A 206 -2.23 19.26 -2.60
CA PHE A 206 -1.93 18.00 -1.94
C PHE A 206 -3.20 17.31 -1.41
N GLU A 207 -4.10 18.04 -0.74
CA GLU A 207 -5.34 17.46 -0.22
C GLU A 207 -6.24 16.90 -1.34
N TYR A 208 -6.27 17.52 -2.52
CA TYR A 208 -7.03 17.02 -3.66
C TYR A 208 -6.38 15.81 -4.34
N LEU A 209 -5.05 15.77 -4.33
CA LEU A 209 -4.26 14.78 -5.08
C LEU A 209 -3.91 13.54 -4.27
N LEU A 210 -4.00 13.60 -2.93
CA LEU A 210 -3.67 12.48 -2.06
C LEU A 210 -4.48 11.24 -2.46
N ASN A 211 -3.76 10.17 -2.81
CA ASN A 211 -4.31 8.90 -3.26
C ASN A 211 -5.22 8.96 -4.52
N THR A 212 -5.24 10.09 -5.22
CA THR A 212 -5.95 10.24 -6.50
C THR A 212 -5.11 9.59 -7.61
N PRO A 213 -5.69 8.68 -8.42
CA PRO A 213 -4.95 8.05 -9.50
C PRO A 213 -4.70 9.04 -10.65
N ILE A 214 -3.43 9.16 -11.03
CA ILE A 214 -2.96 9.88 -12.22
C ILE A 214 -2.49 8.84 -13.23
N THR A 215 -3.03 8.86 -14.44
CA THR A 215 -2.49 8.03 -15.53
C THR A 215 -1.25 8.71 -16.10
N VAL A 216 -0.12 8.02 -16.10
CA VAL A 216 1.16 8.53 -16.60
C VAL A 216 1.48 7.80 -17.90
N ASP A 217 1.47 8.52 -19.01
CA ASP A 217 1.91 8.00 -20.30
C ASP A 217 3.44 8.02 -20.37
N VAL A 218 4.05 6.84 -20.55
CA VAL A 218 5.49 6.65 -20.67
C VAL A 218 5.84 6.51 -22.16
N PRO A 219 6.55 7.48 -22.76
CA PRO A 219 6.93 7.44 -24.17
C PRO A 219 8.13 6.51 -24.41
N CYS A 220 8.48 6.35 -25.69
CA CYS A 220 9.72 5.70 -26.11
C CYS A 220 10.95 6.60 -25.98
N GLY A 221 12.14 5.98 -25.97
CA GLY A 221 13.44 6.64 -25.87
C GLY A 221 14.10 6.51 -24.50
N THR A 222 15.00 7.44 -24.18
CA THR A 222 15.81 7.41 -22.96
C THR A 222 15.49 8.56 -22.04
N ILE A 223 15.46 8.31 -20.72
CA ILE A 223 15.49 9.34 -19.70
C ILE A 223 16.88 9.37 -19.09
N LYS A 224 17.44 10.56 -18.96
CA LYS A 224 18.67 10.80 -18.22
C LYS A 224 18.50 12.06 -17.38
N LEU A 225 18.62 11.91 -16.07
CA LEU A 225 18.63 13.01 -15.10
C LEU A 225 20.00 12.94 -14.41
N ASP A 226 20.74 14.05 -14.46
CA ASP A 226 22.11 14.19 -13.94
C ASP A 226 22.14 15.11 -12.72
#